data_AF-A0A4T0UUT1-F1
#
_entry.id   AF-A0A4T0UUT1-F1
#
_cell.length_a   1.000
_cell.length_b   1.000
_cell.length_c   1.000
_cell.angle_alpha   90.00
_cell.angle_beta   90.00
_cell.angle_gamma   90.00
#
_symmetry.space_group_name_H-M   'P 1'
#
loop_
_entity.id
_entity.type
_entity.pdbx_description
1 polymer ?
#
loop_
_entity_poly.entity_id
_entity_poly.type
_entity_poly.pdbx_seq_one_letter_code
_entity_poly.pdbx_strand_id
1 'polypeptide(L)'
;MPRLSLPLRVLGLVALLVVLQAPLASAWWTQHRLESTGTCQDVEAAVDDEGAASVLLPRVVAAAVVEDAGSDEAVDLTTRTYSVSLDGDALAAARDGSARVCWDADDPSSFVVVGQPLPLRVALVLDVVVLGAIGMSFALRRRRRPELRMVADDGSLRVEAAEPGQEKGQEKGLEPGLERLGGQRYRVTGSVESVDGEHVRLLVEERHVRLTVPAGVPDDVVVGASVQAVGTMIG
;
A
#
# COMPACT_ATOMS: atom_id res chain seq x y z
N MET A 1 14.47 7.72 24.07
CA MET A 1 13.91 7.77 22.69
C MET A 1 12.53 7.12 22.70
N PRO A 2 11.43 7.87 22.53
CA PRO A 2 10.08 7.33 22.59
C PRO A 2 9.76 6.48 21.36
N ARG A 3 9.32 5.23 21.57
CA ARG A 3 8.91 4.33 20.49
C ARG A 3 7.52 4.74 19.99
N LEU A 4 7.47 5.50 18.88
CA LEU A 4 6.20 5.75 18.18
C LEU A 4 5.50 4.41 17.87
N SER A 5 4.21 4.35 18.16
CA SER A 5 3.37 3.19 17.88
C SER A 5 3.36 2.89 16.37
N LEU A 6 3.35 1.59 16.03
CA LEU A 6 3.36 1.06 14.66
C LEU A 6 2.39 1.77 13.67
N PRO A 7 1.14 2.15 14.05
CA PRO A 7 0.26 2.88 13.13
C PRO A 7 0.73 4.30 12.81
N LEU A 8 1.42 4.97 13.74
CA LEU A 8 1.87 6.35 13.55
C LEU A 8 3.08 6.42 12.59
N ARG A 9 3.93 5.39 12.62
CA ARG A 9 5.05 5.25 11.66
C ARG A 9 4.58 5.01 10.25
N VAL A 10 3.57 4.17 10.10
CA VAL A 10 2.92 3.88 8.83
C VAL A 10 2.28 5.14 8.24
N LEU A 11 1.52 5.89 9.05
CA LEU A 11 0.88 7.13 8.61
C LEU A 11 1.94 8.16 8.16
N GLY A 12 3.03 8.29 8.92
CA GLY A 12 4.15 9.16 8.57
C GLY A 12 4.82 8.76 7.26
N LEU A 13 4.96 7.47 6.99
CA LEU A 13 5.59 6.96 5.77
C LEU A 13 4.69 7.19 4.55
N VAL A 14 3.37 7.02 4.70
CA VAL A 14 2.39 7.38 3.65
C VAL A 14 2.40 8.88 3.39
N ALA A 15 2.37 9.72 4.43
CA ALA A 15 2.43 11.17 4.27
C ALA A 15 3.73 11.63 3.59
N LEU A 16 4.86 11.04 3.96
CA LEU A 16 6.16 11.31 3.33
C LEU A 16 6.16 10.94 1.84
N LEU A 17 5.58 9.79 1.50
CA LEU A 17 5.43 9.36 0.10
C LEU A 17 4.56 10.35 -0.68
N VAL A 18 3.42 10.79 -0.13
CA VAL A 18 2.53 11.77 -0.78
C VAL A 18 3.25 13.09 -1.04
N VAL A 19 3.98 13.62 -0.06
CA VAL A 19 4.75 14.87 -0.24
C VAL A 19 5.83 14.70 -1.30
N LEU A 20 6.50 13.54 -1.34
CA LEU A 20 7.49 13.23 -2.36
C LEU A 20 6.89 13.11 -3.76
N GLN A 21 5.60 12.74 -3.88
CA GLN A 21 4.88 12.64 -5.15
C GLN A 21 4.25 13.95 -5.63
N ALA A 22 3.97 14.91 -4.74
CA ALA A 22 3.30 16.16 -5.08
C ALA A 22 3.91 16.92 -6.28
N PRO A 23 5.24 17.16 -6.37
CA PRO A 23 5.83 17.86 -7.51
C PRO A 23 5.74 17.08 -8.83
N LEU A 24 5.65 15.75 -8.76
CA LEU A 24 5.54 14.88 -9.93
C LEU A 24 4.11 14.85 -10.47
N ALA A 25 3.14 14.77 -9.57
CA ALA A 25 1.72 14.86 -9.93
C ALA A 25 1.39 16.24 -10.52
N SER A 26 1.98 17.32 -9.99
CA SER A 26 1.81 18.66 -10.55
C SER A 26 2.43 18.77 -11.94
N ALA A 27 3.61 18.19 -12.19
CA ALA A 27 4.22 18.20 -13.52
C ALA A 27 3.36 17.46 -14.55
N TRP A 28 2.88 16.25 -14.24
CA TRP A 28 1.99 15.49 -15.11
C TRP A 28 0.68 16.23 -15.40
N TRP A 29 0.05 16.79 -14.35
CA TRP A 29 -1.19 17.56 -14.50
C TRP A 29 -0.98 18.80 -15.37
N THR A 30 0.13 19.52 -15.16
CA THR A 30 0.46 20.73 -15.92
C THR A 30 0.66 20.39 -17.39
N GLN A 31 1.41 19.32 -17.69
CA GLN A 31 1.58 18.85 -19.06
C GLN A 31 0.24 18.51 -19.73
N HIS A 32 -0.60 17.70 -19.07
CA HIS A 32 -1.89 17.31 -19.65
C HIS A 32 -2.85 18.50 -19.83
N ARG A 33 -2.85 19.44 -18.88
CA ARG A 33 -3.62 20.69 -18.96
C ARG A 33 -3.15 21.55 -20.13
N LEU A 34 -1.85 21.75 -20.29
CA LEU A 34 -1.28 22.58 -21.35
C LEU A 34 -1.45 21.95 -22.73
N GLU A 35 -1.36 20.63 -22.86
CA GLU A 35 -1.62 19.93 -24.12
C GLU A 35 -3.09 20.01 -24.54
N SER A 36 -4.03 20.07 -23.58
CA SER A 36 -5.46 20.09 -23.87
C SER A 36 -6.06 21.50 -24.01
N THR A 37 -5.56 22.46 -23.24
CA THR A 37 -6.14 23.81 -23.11
C THR A 37 -5.13 24.93 -23.30
N GLY A 38 -3.83 24.61 -23.33
CA GLY A 38 -2.78 25.59 -23.54
C GLY A 38 -2.70 26.08 -24.98
N THR A 39 -1.97 27.17 -25.15
CA THR A 39 -1.60 27.66 -26.48
C THR A 39 -0.38 26.87 -26.93
N CYS A 40 -0.48 26.20 -28.09
CA CYS A 40 0.61 25.41 -28.65
C CYS A 40 1.14 26.04 -29.93
N GLN A 41 2.46 25.97 -30.11
CA GLN A 41 3.14 26.43 -31.32
C GLN A 41 4.22 25.42 -31.73
N ASP A 42 4.25 25.13 -33.02
CA ASP A 42 5.37 24.40 -33.62
C ASP A 42 6.55 25.34 -33.80
N VAL A 43 7.69 24.93 -33.27
CA VAL A 43 8.92 25.69 -33.22
C VAL A 43 10.07 24.89 -33.81
N GLU A 44 11.13 25.60 -34.14
CA GLU A 44 12.35 24.99 -34.64
C GLU A 44 13.03 24.20 -33.52
N ALA A 45 13.50 23.00 -33.85
CA ALA A 45 14.26 22.16 -32.96
C ALA A 45 15.48 21.58 -33.67
N ALA A 46 16.53 21.32 -32.92
CA ALA A 46 17.71 20.61 -33.36
C ALA A 46 18.00 19.48 -32.39
N VAL A 47 18.61 18.40 -32.86
CA VAL A 47 19.05 17.28 -32.02
C VAL A 47 20.55 17.15 -32.18
N ASP A 48 21.27 17.08 -31.06
CA ASP A 48 22.72 16.87 -31.06
C ASP A 48 23.10 15.39 -31.27
N ASP A 49 24.40 15.13 -31.40
CA ASP A 49 24.95 13.78 -31.59
C ASP A 49 24.73 12.88 -30.37
N GLU A 50 24.45 13.46 -29.20
CA GLU A 50 24.19 12.77 -27.92
C GLU A 50 22.70 12.44 -27.73
N GLY A 51 21.83 12.98 -28.60
CA GLY A 51 20.39 12.73 -28.60
C GLY A 51 19.59 13.71 -27.74
N ALA A 52 20.19 14.80 -27.25
CA ALA A 52 19.46 15.87 -26.60
C ALA A 52 18.89 16.84 -27.66
N ALA A 53 17.65 17.27 -27.44
CA ALA A 53 16.98 18.23 -28.30
C ALA A 53 17.18 19.65 -27.77
N SER A 54 17.48 20.57 -28.67
CA SER A 54 17.53 22.01 -28.45
C SER A 54 16.33 22.64 -29.13
N VAL A 55 15.40 23.19 -28.35
CA VAL A 55 14.10 23.70 -28.83
C VAL A 55 14.08 25.22 -28.75
N LEU A 56 13.71 25.89 -29.84
CA LEU A 56 13.60 27.34 -29.86
C LEU A 56 12.28 27.79 -29.20
N LEU A 57 12.37 28.47 -28.06
CA LEU A 57 11.19 28.92 -27.34
C LEU A 57 10.47 30.07 -28.07
N PRO A 58 9.12 30.07 -28.07
CA PRO A 58 8.34 31.23 -28.50
C PRO A 58 8.77 32.49 -27.75
N ARG A 59 8.73 33.65 -28.40
CA ARG A 59 9.18 34.92 -27.80
C ARG A 59 8.45 35.26 -26.50
N VAL A 60 7.15 34.98 -26.43
CA VAL A 60 6.31 35.25 -25.26
C VAL A 60 6.75 34.39 -24.08
N VAL A 61 7.01 33.10 -24.31
CA VAL A 61 7.52 32.16 -23.31
C VAL A 61 8.91 32.57 -22.85
N ALA A 62 9.83 32.82 -23.79
CA ALA A 62 11.20 33.23 -23.46
C ALA A 62 11.24 34.53 -22.64
N ALA A 63 10.38 35.50 -22.93
CA ALA A 63 10.28 36.73 -22.15
C ALA A 63 9.75 36.47 -20.73
N ALA A 64 8.71 35.64 -20.59
CA ALA A 64 8.13 35.30 -19.29
C ALA A 64 9.13 34.54 -18.39
N VAL A 65 9.91 33.62 -18.95
CA VAL A 65 10.96 32.88 -18.22
C VAL A 65 12.07 33.81 -17.69
N VAL A 66 12.40 34.88 -18.41
CA VAL A 66 13.37 35.90 -17.94
C VAL A 66 12.81 36.66 -16.73
N GLU A 67 11.53 37.00 -16.77
CA GLU A 67 10.87 37.81 -15.74
C GLU A 67 10.64 37.03 -14.43
N ASP A 68 10.50 35.70 -14.49
CA ASP A 68 10.26 34.86 -13.31
C ASP A 68 11.53 34.56 -12.47
N ALA A 69 12.70 35.05 -12.90
CA ALA A 69 13.97 35.06 -12.14
C ALA A 69 14.33 33.76 -11.39
N GLY A 70 13.96 32.61 -11.97
CA GLY A 70 14.50 31.30 -11.66
C GLY A 70 14.98 30.69 -12.97
N SER A 71 16.18 31.07 -13.42
CA SER A 71 16.76 30.51 -14.65
C SER A 71 16.88 29.00 -14.48
N ASP A 72 16.00 28.26 -15.13
CA ASP A 72 16.22 26.84 -15.36
C ASP A 72 17.52 26.74 -16.17
N GLU A 73 18.52 26.01 -15.64
CA GLU A 73 19.87 25.94 -16.22
C GLU A 73 19.84 25.41 -17.67
N ALA A 74 18.72 24.79 -18.05
CA ALA A 74 18.41 24.29 -19.38
C ALA A 74 17.96 25.36 -20.40
N VAL A 75 17.69 26.61 -20.00
CA VAL A 75 17.26 27.69 -20.92
C VAL A 75 18.43 28.65 -21.22
N ASP A 76 18.93 28.64 -22.45
CA ASP A 76 19.79 29.70 -22.96
C ASP A 76 18.93 30.88 -23.46
N LEU A 77 18.83 31.91 -22.63
CA LEU A 77 18.05 33.12 -22.93
C LEU A 77 18.68 34.01 -24.02
N THR A 78 19.97 33.83 -24.33
CA THR A 78 20.62 34.58 -25.40
C THR A 78 20.20 34.07 -26.77
N THR A 79 20.04 32.75 -26.91
CA THR A 79 19.57 32.09 -28.13
C THR A 79 18.08 31.76 -28.10
N ARG A 80 17.42 31.91 -26.93
CA ARG A 80 16.05 31.45 -26.63
C ARG A 80 15.88 29.96 -26.86
N THR A 81 16.91 29.18 -26.52
CA THR A 81 16.92 27.73 -26.72
C THR A 81 16.72 27.04 -25.39
N TYR A 82 15.91 25.99 -25.38
CA TYR A 82 15.69 25.11 -24.24
C TYR A 82 16.22 23.71 -24.55
N SER A 83 17.16 23.24 -23.74
CA SER A 83 17.76 21.91 -23.86
C SER A 83 16.92 20.88 -23.13
N VAL A 84 16.52 19.82 -23.84
CA VAL A 84 15.51 18.89 -23.37
C VAL A 84 15.68 17.49 -23.95
N SER A 85 15.33 16.47 -23.16
CA SER A 85 15.19 15.10 -23.66
C SER A 85 13.77 14.89 -24.20
N LEU A 86 13.64 14.21 -25.33
CA LEU A 86 12.35 13.86 -25.96
C LEU A 86 12.18 12.35 -26.06
N ASP A 87 10.93 11.90 -26.10
CA ASP A 87 10.53 10.52 -26.40
C ASP A 87 10.73 10.19 -27.89
N GLY A 88 10.56 8.93 -28.27
CA GLY A 88 10.94 8.46 -29.61
C GLY A 88 10.26 9.21 -30.77
N ASP A 89 8.98 9.54 -30.62
CA ASP A 89 8.21 10.21 -31.66
C ASP A 89 8.52 11.71 -31.72
N ALA A 90 8.62 12.38 -30.57
CA ALA A 90 9.01 13.79 -30.54
C ALA A 90 10.48 14.01 -30.90
N LEU A 91 11.36 13.07 -30.57
CA LEU A 91 12.77 13.11 -30.98
C LEU A 91 12.90 12.94 -32.50
N ALA A 92 12.08 12.09 -33.13
CA ALA A 92 12.04 11.98 -34.58
C ALA A 92 11.59 13.29 -35.24
N ALA A 93 10.52 13.92 -34.73
CA ALA A 93 10.07 15.22 -35.22
C ALA A 93 11.14 16.32 -35.02
N ALA A 94 11.86 16.30 -33.89
CA ALA A 94 12.92 17.26 -33.61
C ALA A 94 14.14 17.05 -34.54
N ARG A 95 14.43 15.80 -34.92
CA ARG A 95 15.44 15.50 -35.96
C ARG A 95 15.04 16.03 -37.34
N ASP A 96 13.74 16.10 -37.61
CA ASP A 96 13.18 16.73 -38.81
C ASP A 96 13.06 18.26 -38.69
N GLY A 97 13.55 18.85 -37.60
CA GLY A 97 13.65 20.29 -37.39
C GLY A 97 12.48 20.91 -36.63
N SER A 98 11.58 20.12 -36.07
CA SER A 98 10.34 20.61 -35.47
C SER A 98 10.06 20.04 -34.08
N ALA A 99 9.68 20.91 -33.14
CA ALA A 99 9.11 20.49 -31.85
C ALA A 99 7.86 21.32 -31.55
N ARG A 100 7.00 20.81 -30.68
CA ARG A 100 5.79 21.53 -30.25
C ARG A 100 5.94 21.99 -28.82
N VAL A 101 5.77 23.29 -28.60
CA VAL A 101 5.79 23.91 -27.27
C VAL A 101 4.39 24.37 -26.93
N CYS A 102 3.90 24.03 -25.74
CA CYS A 102 2.59 24.45 -25.23
C CYS A 102 2.76 25.24 -23.92
N TRP A 103 2.03 26.32 -23.74
CA TRP A 103 2.10 27.18 -22.55
C TRP A 103 0.72 27.74 -22.17
N ASP A 104 0.60 28.24 -20.94
CA ASP A 104 -0.61 28.92 -20.49
C ASP A 104 -0.63 30.35 -21.03
N ALA A 105 -1.73 30.76 -21.67
CA ALA A 105 -1.84 32.11 -22.23
C ALA A 105 -1.83 33.19 -21.14
N ASP A 106 -2.36 32.88 -19.96
CA ASP A 106 -2.41 33.78 -18.81
C ASP A 106 -1.11 33.75 -18.00
N ASP A 107 -0.32 32.68 -18.13
CA ASP A 107 0.99 32.50 -17.49
C ASP A 107 2.00 31.80 -18.43
N PRO A 108 2.67 32.54 -19.32
CA PRO A 108 3.55 31.96 -20.33
C PRO A 108 4.85 31.38 -19.77
N SER A 109 5.17 31.64 -18.49
CA SER A 109 6.31 31.02 -17.81
C SER A 109 6.06 29.53 -17.54
N SER A 110 4.79 29.13 -17.43
CA SER A 110 4.35 27.74 -17.35
C SER A 110 4.24 27.13 -18.74
N PHE A 111 5.33 26.52 -19.23
CA PHE A 111 5.38 25.84 -20.53
C PHE A 111 5.86 24.38 -20.45
N VAL A 112 5.56 23.61 -21.48
CA VAL A 112 6.04 22.24 -21.69
C VAL A 112 6.38 22.01 -23.17
N VAL A 113 7.38 21.17 -23.43
CA VAL A 113 7.66 20.63 -24.77
C VAL A 113 6.95 19.29 -24.90
N VAL A 114 6.12 19.14 -25.94
CA VAL A 114 5.37 17.92 -26.19
C VAL A 114 6.32 16.77 -26.49
N GLY A 115 6.07 15.61 -25.88
CA GLY A 115 6.91 14.43 -25.98
C GLY A 115 8.15 14.46 -25.08
N GLN A 116 8.22 15.36 -24.11
CA GLN A 116 9.15 15.18 -23.00
C GLN A 116 8.81 13.90 -22.22
N PRO A 117 9.77 13.00 -21.97
CA PRO A 117 9.51 11.85 -21.13
C PRO A 117 9.27 12.33 -19.70
N LEU A 118 8.17 11.88 -19.11
CA LEU A 118 7.97 12.02 -17.67
C LEU A 118 9.18 11.38 -16.97
N PRO A 119 9.79 12.03 -15.97
CA PRO A 119 10.98 11.48 -15.32
C PRO A 119 10.68 10.06 -14.81
N LEU A 120 11.49 9.07 -15.20
CA LEU A 120 11.25 7.63 -14.96
C LEU A 120 10.99 7.25 -13.49
N ARG A 121 11.37 8.13 -12.55
CA ARG A 121 11.01 8.04 -11.11
C ARG A 121 9.49 8.13 -10.84
N VAL A 122 8.68 8.57 -11.80
CA VAL A 122 7.22 8.73 -11.71
C VAL A 122 6.48 7.39 -11.82
N ALA A 123 6.93 6.45 -12.65
CA ALA A 123 6.24 5.17 -12.86
C ALA A 123 6.49 4.18 -11.71
N LEU A 124 7.73 4.08 -11.22
CA LEU A 124 8.11 3.07 -10.23
C LEU A 124 7.57 3.34 -8.82
N VAL A 125 7.28 4.58 -8.45
CA VAL A 125 6.82 4.90 -7.09
C VAL A 125 5.32 4.68 -6.91
N LEU A 126 4.54 4.81 -7.99
CA LEU A 126 3.10 4.55 -7.98
C LEU A 126 2.80 3.07 -7.66
N ASP A 127 3.60 2.16 -8.21
CA ASP A 127 3.54 0.73 -7.89
C ASP A 127 3.85 0.42 -6.43
N VAL A 128 4.85 1.10 -5.84
CA VAL A 128 5.20 0.90 -4.41
C VAL A 128 4.09 1.38 -3.48
N VAL A 129 3.39 2.46 -3.82
CA VAL A 129 2.24 2.97 -3.03
C VAL A 129 1.05 2.02 -3.13
N VAL A 130 0.73 1.52 -4.33
CA VAL A 130 -0.37 0.57 -4.53
C VAL A 130 -0.07 -0.76 -3.83
N LEU A 131 1.13 -1.32 -4.01
CA LEU A 131 1.56 -2.54 -3.33
C LEU A 131 1.63 -2.36 -1.82
N GLY A 132 2.08 -1.20 -1.35
CA GLY A 132 2.06 -0.82 0.06
C GLY A 132 0.65 -0.77 0.63
N ALA A 133 -0.31 -0.18 -0.08
CA ALA A 133 -1.72 -0.12 0.32
C ALA A 133 -2.38 -1.50 0.33
N ILE A 134 -2.08 -2.36 -0.65
CA ILE A 134 -2.53 -3.75 -0.69
C ILE A 134 -1.96 -4.53 0.49
N GLY A 135 -0.65 -4.43 0.74
CA GLY A 135 0.01 -5.05 1.89
C GLY A 135 -0.57 -4.56 3.22
N MET A 136 -0.86 -3.26 3.34
CA MET A 136 -1.53 -2.68 4.50
C MET A 136 -2.93 -3.25 4.71
N SER A 137 -3.71 -3.36 3.63
CA SER A 137 -5.07 -3.91 3.67
C SER A 137 -5.04 -5.37 4.13
N PHE A 138 -4.09 -6.17 3.64
CA PHE A 138 -3.87 -7.53 4.10
C PHE A 138 -3.44 -7.60 5.58
N ALA A 139 -2.53 -6.72 6.02
CA ALA A 139 -2.10 -6.66 7.42
C ALA A 139 -3.25 -6.26 8.36
N LEU A 140 -4.08 -5.29 7.95
CA LEU A 140 -5.26 -4.86 8.70
C LEU A 140 -6.35 -5.95 8.72
N ARG A 141 -6.58 -6.66 7.61
CA ARG A 141 -7.50 -7.81 7.55
C ARG A 141 -7.00 -8.98 8.40
N ARG A 142 -5.70 -9.26 8.42
CA ARG A 142 -5.12 -10.34 9.24
C ARG A 142 -5.28 -10.07 10.74
N ARG A 143 -5.24 -8.80 11.17
CA ARG A 143 -5.57 -8.39 12.54
C ARG A 143 -7.05 -8.49 12.88
N ARG A 144 -7.92 -8.61 11.88
CA ARG A 144 -9.37 -8.80 12.03
C ARG A 144 -9.79 -10.25 11.72
N ARG A 145 -8.97 -11.26 12.06
CA ARG A 145 -9.52 -12.62 12.13
C ARG A 145 -10.60 -12.58 13.23
N PRO A 146 -11.88 -12.82 12.90
CA PRO A 146 -12.94 -12.78 13.90
C PRO A 146 -12.62 -13.85 14.95
N GLU A 147 -12.48 -13.44 16.21
CA GLU A 147 -12.48 -14.39 17.33
C GLU A 147 -13.83 -15.13 17.25
N LEU A 148 -13.76 -16.44 17.02
CA LEU A 148 -14.95 -17.28 16.97
C LEU A 148 -15.49 -17.36 18.41
N ARG A 149 -16.70 -16.87 18.64
CA ARG A 149 -17.32 -16.91 19.98
C ARG A 149 -18.15 -18.17 20.09
N MET A 150 -18.03 -18.86 21.20
CA MET A 150 -18.77 -20.08 21.48
C MET A 150 -19.23 -20.08 22.92
N VAL A 151 -20.46 -20.52 23.16
CA VAL A 151 -20.94 -20.78 24.53
C VAL A 151 -20.93 -22.29 24.71
N ALA A 152 -20.16 -22.77 25.69
CA ALA A 152 -20.12 -24.16 26.06
C ALA A 152 -21.48 -24.58 26.62
N ASP A 153 -21.95 -25.76 26.23
CA ASP A 153 -23.06 -26.42 26.93
C ASP A 153 -22.62 -26.77 28.37
N ASP A 154 -23.55 -26.78 29.33
CA ASP A 154 -23.22 -27.00 30.74
C ASP A 154 -22.49 -28.34 30.96
N GLY A 155 -21.30 -28.28 31.57
CA GLY A 155 -20.47 -29.46 31.85
C GLY A 155 -19.88 -30.16 30.63
N SER A 156 -19.91 -29.53 29.46
CA SER A 156 -19.37 -30.12 28.22
C SER A 156 -17.85 -29.94 28.05
N LEU A 157 -17.25 -29.05 28.85
CA LEU A 157 -15.82 -28.82 28.85
C LEU A 157 -15.11 -29.98 29.55
N ARG A 158 -14.26 -30.69 28.81
CA ARG A 158 -13.46 -31.78 29.33
C ARG A 158 -11.99 -31.49 29.08
N VAL A 159 -11.21 -31.54 30.15
CA VAL A 159 -9.76 -31.61 30.07
C VAL A 159 -9.39 -33.05 29.79
N GLU A 160 -8.77 -33.28 28.64
CA GLU A 160 -8.22 -34.60 28.35
C GLU A 160 -6.81 -34.62 28.95
N ALA A 161 -6.69 -35.22 30.13
CA ALA A 161 -5.40 -35.46 30.74
C ALA A 161 -4.58 -36.35 29.80
N ALA A 162 -3.37 -35.91 29.44
CA ALA A 162 -2.39 -36.79 28.81
C ALA A 162 -2.25 -38.04 29.68
N GLU A 163 -2.58 -39.22 29.13
CA GLU A 163 -2.54 -40.47 29.89
C GLU A 163 -1.16 -40.65 30.55
N PRO A 164 -1.07 -40.88 31.88
CA PRO A 164 0.20 -41.11 32.55
C PRO A 164 0.69 -42.52 32.20
N GLY A 165 1.38 -42.65 31.07
CA GLY A 165 1.92 -43.93 30.61
C GLY A 165 2.40 -44.02 29.17
N GLN A 166 2.18 -43.01 28.32
CA GLN A 166 2.69 -43.06 26.94
C GLN A 166 4.13 -42.55 26.84
N GLU A 167 5.03 -43.47 26.47
CA GLU A 167 6.43 -43.19 26.13
C GLU A 167 6.56 -42.11 25.05
N LYS A 168 7.62 -41.31 25.20
CA LYS A 168 8.10 -40.30 24.25
C LYS A 168 8.14 -40.86 22.82
N GLY A 169 7.16 -40.53 22.00
CA GLY A 169 7.14 -40.92 20.59
C GLY A 169 5.79 -40.84 19.87
N GLN A 170 4.69 -40.65 20.59
CA GLN A 170 3.35 -40.55 19.98
C GLN A 170 2.59 -39.36 20.58
N GLU A 171 2.81 -38.17 20.02
CA GLU A 171 1.90 -37.03 20.18
C GLU A 171 0.60 -37.37 19.46
N LYS A 172 -0.26 -38.17 20.10
CA LYS A 172 -1.67 -38.26 19.73
C LYS A 172 -2.49 -37.36 20.65
N GLY A 173 -2.05 -36.09 20.79
CA GLY A 173 -2.97 -35.03 21.19
C GLY A 173 -4.07 -34.96 20.15
N LEU A 174 -5.32 -34.71 20.57
CA LEU A 174 -6.40 -34.56 19.60
C LEU A 174 -5.99 -33.54 18.55
N GLU A 175 -6.15 -33.90 17.28
CA GLU A 175 -5.94 -32.96 16.19
C GLU A 175 -6.84 -31.74 16.47
N PRO A 176 -6.25 -30.54 16.56
CA PRO A 176 -7.04 -29.35 16.81
C PRO A 176 -8.04 -29.21 15.67
N GLY A 177 -9.30 -29.04 16.01
CA GLY A 177 -10.38 -29.19 15.04
C GLY A 177 -11.68 -28.58 15.50
N LEU A 178 -12.48 -28.15 14.51
CA LEU A 178 -13.80 -27.60 14.71
C LEU A 178 -14.82 -28.43 13.91
N GLU A 179 -15.50 -29.34 14.60
CA GLU A 179 -16.45 -30.28 14.00
C GLU A 179 -17.88 -29.78 14.21
N ARG A 180 -18.69 -29.74 13.15
CA ARG A 180 -20.09 -29.32 13.23
C ARG A 180 -20.98 -30.51 13.59
N LEU A 181 -21.64 -30.46 14.75
CA LEU A 181 -22.54 -31.53 15.21
C LEU A 181 -23.98 -31.36 14.71
N GLY A 182 -24.38 -30.14 14.35
CA GLY A 182 -25.71 -29.85 13.78
C GLY A 182 -26.18 -28.43 14.11
N GLY A 183 -26.87 -27.77 13.18
CA GLY A 183 -27.32 -26.39 13.38
C GLY A 183 -26.15 -25.43 13.65
N GLN A 184 -26.19 -24.73 14.79
CA GLN A 184 -25.10 -23.88 15.30
C GLN A 184 -24.26 -24.57 16.39
N ARG A 185 -24.44 -25.87 16.64
CA ARG A 185 -23.60 -26.62 17.59
C ARG A 185 -22.33 -27.14 16.95
N TYR A 186 -21.23 -26.95 17.67
CA TYR A 186 -19.90 -27.38 17.28
C TYR A 186 -19.21 -28.10 18.44
N ARG A 187 -18.36 -29.06 18.09
CA ARG A 187 -17.33 -29.63 18.96
C ARG A 187 -16.02 -28.94 18.59
N VAL A 188 -15.36 -28.37 19.59
CA VAL A 188 -14.09 -27.67 19.43
C VAL A 188 -13.04 -28.36 20.26
N THR A 189 -11.93 -28.69 19.62
CA THR A 189 -10.73 -29.22 20.29
C THR A 189 -9.57 -28.28 20.02
N GLY A 190 -8.90 -27.83 21.08
CA GLY A 190 -7.75 -26.94 20.95
C GLY A 190 -6.97 -26.80 22.24
N SER A 191 -5.84 -26.09 22.14
CA SER A 191 -4.97 -25.81 23.28
C SER A 191 -5.40 -24.54 23.99
N VAL A 192 -5.42 -24.56 25.32
CA VAL A 192 -5.75 -23.38 26.14
C VAL A 192 -4.63 -22.36 26.07
N GLU A 193 -4.92 -21.16 25.56
CA GLU A 193 -3.99 -20.04 25.51
C GLU A 193 -4.12 -19.13 26.74
N SER A 194 -5.34 -18.90 27.19
CA SER A 194 -5.62 -18.11 28.40
C SER A 194 -6.95 -18.47 29.03
N VAL A 195 -7.04 -18.36 30.35
CA VAL A 195 -8.27 -18.50 31.13
C VAL A 195 -8.53 -17.18 31.86
N ASP A 196 -9.75 -16.66 31.76
CA ASP A 196 -10.19 -15.38 32.35
C ASP A 196 -11.62 -15.52 32.88
N GLY A 197 -11.74 -15.92 34.16
CA GLY A 197 -13.03 -16.15 34.82
C GLY A 197 -13.87 -17.21 34.09
N GLU A 198 -14.95 -16.77 33.45
CA GLU A 198 -15.86 -17.62 32.67
C GLU A 198 -15.43 -17.80 31.20
N HIS A 199 -14.31 -17.19 30.79
CA HIS A 199 -13.85 -17.23 29.41
C HIS A 199 -12.55 -18.04 29.27
N VAL A 200 -12.52 -18.91 28.27
CA VAL A 200 -11.32 -19.65 27.86
C VAL A 200 -11.01 -19.30 26.42
N ARG A 201 -9.77 -18.90 26.15
CA ARG A 201 -9.27 -18.77 24.77
C ARG A 201 -8.57 -20.05 24.37
N LEU A 202 -9.04 -20.60 23.26
CA LEU A 202 -8.49 -21.81 22.65
C LEU A 202 -7.82 -21.45 21.33
N LEU A 203 -6.62 -21.99 21.12
CA LEU A 203 -5.99 -22.04 19.82
C LEU A 203 -6.40 -23.35 19.13
N VAL A 204 -7.11 -23.21 18.01
CA VAL A 204 -7.61 -24.31 17.20
C VAL A 204 -7.02 -24.13 15.80
N GLU A 205 -6.04 -24.96 15.44
CA GLU A 205 -5.23 -24.84 14.22
C GLU A 205 -4.56 -23.45 14.15
N GLU A 206 -5.12 -22.52 13.37
CA GLU A 206 -4.67 -21.12 13.24
C GLU A 206 -5.73 -20.09 13.67
N ARG A 207 -6.72 -20.51 14.44
CA ARG A 207 -7.86 -19.67 14.83
C ARG A 207 -7.99 -19.61 16.35
N HIS A 208 -8.35 -18.43 16.84
CA HIS A 208 -8.69 -18.24 18.24
C HIS A 208 -10.20 -18.41 18.41
N VAL A 209 -10.58 -19.32 19.31
CA VAL A 209 -11.96 -19.54 19.75
C VAL A 209 -12.08 -19.02 21.18
N ARG A 210 -12.97 -18.07 21.40
CA ARG A 210 -13.34 -17.60 22.73
C ARG A 210 -14.54 -18.41 23.21
N LEU A 211 -14.28 -19.33 24.12
CA LEU A 211 -15.28 -20.15 24.78
C LEU A 211 -15.77 -19.43 26.04
N THR A 212 -17.08 -19.27 26.18
CA THR A 212 -17.72 -18.86 27.44
C THR A 212 -18.29 -20.11 28.11
N VAL A 213 -17.93 -20.32 29.38
CA VAL A 213 -18.34 -21.48 30.18
C VAL A 213 -19.25 -20.96 31.30
N PRO A 214 -20.59 -21.01 31.14
CA PRO A 214 -21.54 -20.42 32.09
C PRO A 214 -21.47 -21.04 33.48
N ALA A 215 -21.14 -22.34 33.55
CA ALA A 215 -21.00 -23.07 34.79
C ALA A 215 -19.68 -22.80 35.54
N GLY A 216 -18.82 -21.92 35.01
CA GLY A 216 -17.46 -21.70 35.49
C GLY A 216 -16.45 -22.66 34.86
N VAL A 217 -15.21 -22.18 34.72
CA VAL A 217 -14.11 -22.99 34.19
C VAL A 217 -13.61 -23.93 35.30
N PRO A 218 -13.59 -25.26 35.07
CA PRO A 218 -13.07 -26.20 36.06
C PRO A 218 -11.57 -26.03 36.29
N ASP A 219 -11.11 -26.28 37.52
CA ASP A 219 -9.75 -25.97 38.00
C ASP A 219 -8.63 -26.77 37.31
N ASP A 220 -8.99 -27.82 36.58
CA ASP A 220 -8.09 -28.66 35.79
C ASP A 220 -7.71 -28.03 34.43
N VAL A 221 -8.39 -26.94 34.03
CA VAL A 221 -8.13 -26.21 32.79
C VAL A 221 -7.02 -25.20 32.99
N VAL A 222 -5.80 -25.61 32.65
CA VAL A 222 -4.61 -24.75 32.72
C VAL A 222 -4.11 -24.37 31.33
N VAL A 223 -3.37 -23.26 31.25
CA VAL A 223 -2.70 -22.84 30.01
C VAL A 223 -1.81 -23.96 29.48
N GLY A 224 -1.93 -24.29 28.20
CA GLY A 224 -1.24 -25.40 27.54
C GLY A 224 -1.97 -26.74 27.61
N ALA A 225 -3.07 -26.85 28.37
CA ALA A 225 -3.90 -28.06 28.36
C ALA A 225 -4.63 -28.20 27.01
N SER A 226 -4.78 -29.44 26.55
CA SER A 226 -5.68 -29.76 25.44
C SER A 226 -7.08 -30.00 26.00
N VAL A 227 -8.06 -29.25 25.49
CA VAL A 227 -9.44 -29.34 25.97
C VAL A 227 -10.39 -29.55 24.81
N GLN A 228 -11.45 -30.30 25.09
CA GLN A 228 -12.57 -30.50 24.19
C GLN A 228 -13.81 -29.86 24.81
N ALA A 229 -14.52 -29.06 24.01
CA ALA A 229 -15.77 -28.43 24.41
C ALA A 229 -16.85 -28.63 23.34
N VAL A 230 -18.09 -28.81 23.79
CA VAL A 230 -19.27 -28.83 22.91
C VAL A 230 -20.17 -27.67 23.25
N GLY A 231 -20.71 -27.00 22.25
CA GLY A 231 -21.48 -25.78 22.50
C GLY A 231 -21.96 -25.11 21.24
N THR A 232 -22.56 -23.94 21.41
CA THR A 232 -23.18 -23.19 20.32
C THR A 232 -22.27 -22.04 19.89
N MET A 233 -21.96 -22.00 18.59
CA MET A 233 -21.20 -20.91 17.99
C MET A 233 -22.07 -19.66 17.86
N ILE A 234 -21.56 -18.54 18.35
CA ILE A 234 -22.17 -17.22 18.22
C ILE A 234 -21.40 -16.45 17.15
N GLY A 235 -22.08 -16.18 16.03
CA GLY A 235 -21.57 -15.35 14.94
C GLY A 235 -21.60 -13.85 15.26
#